data_AF-A0A6B3W1Z6-F1
#
_entry.id   AF-A0A6B3W1Z6-F1
#
_cell.length_a   1.000
_cell.length_b   1.000
_cell.length_c   1.000
_cell.angle_alpha   90.00
_cell.angle_beta   90.00
_cell.angle_gamma   90.00
#
_symmetry.space_group_name_H-M   'P 1'
#
loop_
_entity.id
_entity.type
_entity.pdbx_description
1 polymer ?
#
loop_
_entity_poly.entity_id
_entity_poly.type
_entity_poly.pdbx_seq_one_letter_code
_entity_poly.pdbx_strand_id
1 'polypeptide(L)'
;MIKIGVFIFINILVVIFTYYFAFLYADKDRSKTMAAGGYLVLLAIFVFALAMILTFALAPLLQTGVILIYTYGISFSILFFINGLIILIIGLFTKEKSKQIM
;
A
#
# COMPACT_ATOMS: atom_id res chain seq x y z
N MET A 1 0.81 26.38 3.46
CA MET A 1 0.32 25.30 4.34
C MET A 1 -0.51 24.32 3.52
N ILE A 2 -0.02 23.10 3.28
CA ILE A 2 -0.86 22.04 2.73
C ILE A 2 -1.90 21.72 3.81
N LYS A 3 -3.19 21.91 3.51
CA LYS A 3 -4.27 21.64 4.46
C LYS A 3 -4.30 20.12 4.73
N ILE A 4 -4.42 19.71 6.00
CA ILE A 4 -4.51 18.31 6.44
C ILE A 4 -5.51 17.49 5.59
N GLY A 5 -6.59 18.11 5.12
CA GLY A 5 -7.56 17.48 4.22
C GLY A 5 -6.97 16.98 2.88
N VAL A 6 -5.98 17.68 2.31
CA VAL A 6 -5.30 17.25 1.08
C VAL A 6 -4.47 15.99 1.34
N PHE A 7 -3.81 15.92 2.49
CA PHE A 7 -3.04 14.74 2.88
C PHE A 7 -3.94 13.53 3.09
N ILE A 8 -5.06 13.69 3.81
CA ILE A 8 -6.05 12.62 4.00
C ILE A 8 -6.65 12.16 2.66
N PHE A 9 -7.00 13.11 1.78
CA PHE A 9 -7.55 12.82 0.46
C PHE A 9 -6.59 12.00 -0.42
N ILE A 10 -5.30 12.39 -0.46
CA ILE A 10 -4.27 11.64 -1.18
C ILE A 10 -4.14 10.22 -0.62
N ASN A 11 -4.14 10.04 0.70
CA ASN A 11 -4.06 8.72 1.31
C ASN A 11 -5.28 7.85 0.98
N ILE A 12 -6.50 8.41 1.03
CA ILE A 12 -7.73 7.70 0.62
C ILE A 12 -7.64 7.26 -0.85
N LEU A 13 -7.16 8.13 -1.74
CA LEU A 13 -6.95 7.78 -3.14
C LEU A 13 -5.96 6.62 -3.30
N VAL A 14 -4.82 6.64 -2.61
CA VAL A 14 -3.82 5.56 -2.68
C VAL A 14 -4.42 4.23 -2.22
N VAL A 15 -5.23 4.22 -1.16
CA VAL A 15 -5.94 3.02 -0.70
C VAL A 15 -6.93 2.53 -1.74
N ILE A 16 -7.77 3.41 -2.30
CA ILE A 16 -8.75 3.05 -3.34
C ILE A 16 -8.06 2.49 -4.58
N PHE A 17 -7.01 3.14 -5.07
CA PHE A 17 -6.24 2.67 -6.23
C PHE A 17 -5.59 1.31 -5.95
N THR A 18 -5.05 1.13 -4.76
CA THR A 18 -4.47 -0.14 -4.32
C THR A 18 -5.49 -1.27 -4.33
N TYR A 19 -6.67 -1.05 -3.72
CA TYR A 19 -7.76 -2.02 -3.74
C TYR A 19 -8.27 -2.30 -5.15
N TYR A 20 -8.43 -1.26 -5.96
CA TYR A 20 -8.85 -1.37 -7.35
C TYR A 20 -7.86 -2.23 -8.14
N PHE A 21 -6.56 -1.98 -8.03
CA PHE A 21 -5.54 -2.77 -8.72
C PHE A 21 -5.46 -4.20 -8.19
N ALA A 22 -5.52 -4.40 -6.88
CA ALA A 22 -5.57 -5.73 -6.28
C ALA A 22 -6.72 -6.56 -6.87
N PHE A 23 -7.94 -6.00 -6.93
CA PHE A 23 -9.10 -6.67 -7.50
C PHE A 23 -9.00 -6.86 -9.02
N LEU A 24 -8.51 -5.85 -9.75
CA LEU A 24 -8.37 -5.92 -11.21
C LEU A 24 -7.36 -6.99 -11.65
N TYR A 25 -6.34 -7.23 -10.83
CA TYR A 25 -5.26 -8.19 -11.14
C TYR A 25 -5.46 -9.58 -10.51
N ALA A 26 -6.33 -9.72 -9.50
CA ALA A 26 -6.60 -11.00 -8.84
C ALA A 26 -7.14 -12.09 -9.79
N ASP A 27 -7.73 -11.71 -10.93
CA ASP A 27 -8.48 -12.64 -11.79
C ASP A 27 -7.70 -13.17 -13.01
N LYS A 28 -6.40 -12.87 -13.15
CA LYS A 28 -5.73 -13.02 -14.47
C LYS A 28 -4.56 -13.98 -14.60
N ASP A 29 -3.77 -14.23 -13.58
CA ASP A 29 -2.68 -15.22 -13.66
C ASP A 29 -2.01 -15.33 -12.30
N ARG A 30 -1.49 -16.52 -11.94
CA ARG A 30 -0.71 -16.70 -10.70
C ARG A 30 0.43 -15.70 -10.61
N SER A 31 1.16 -15.52 -11.70
CA SER A 31 2.30 -14.59 -11.80
C SER A 31 1.88 -13.14 -11.53
N LYS A 32 0.72 -12.72 -12.06
CA LYS A 32 0.19 -11.35 -11.92
C LYS A 32 -0.35 -11.10 -10.51
N THR A 33 -1.06 -12.07 -9.94
CA THR A 33 -1.55 -11.99 -8.56
C THR A 33 -0.38 -11.93 -7.57
N MET A 34 0.63 -12.79 -7.76
CA MET A 34 1.86 -12.76 -6.95
C MET A 34 2.62 -11.44 -7.09
N ALA A 35 2.77 -10.92 -8.32
CA ALA A 35 3.42 -9.63 -8.55
C ALA A 35 2.64 -8.48 -7.89
N ALA A 36 1.31 -8.46 -8.02
CA ALA A 36 0.46 -7.46 -7.38
C ALA A 36 0.61 -7.48 -5.85
N GLY A 37 0.55 -8.66 -5.22
CA GLY A 37 0.80 -8.81 -3.78
C GLY A 37 2.20 -8.33 -3.37
N GLY A 38 3.22 -8.67 -4.15
CA GLY A 38 4.59 -8.21 -3.94
C GLY A 38 4.74 -6.69 -4.03
N TYR A 39 4.13 -6.05 -5.02
CA TYR A 39 4.11 -4.59 -5.15
C TYR A 39 3.47 -3.91 -3.95
N LEU A 40 2.41 -4.50 -3.39
CA LEU A 40 1.75 -3.95 -2.20
C LEU A 40 2.59 -4.07 -0.93
N VAL A 41 3.33 -5.17 -0.77
CA VAL A 41 4.31 -5.30 0.32
C VAL A 41 5.43 -4.27 0.17
N LEU A 42 5.96 -4.06 -1.04
CA LEU A 42 6.98 -3.04 -1.29
C LEU A 42 6.43 -1.62 -1.06
N LEU A 43 5.19 -1.35 -1.49
CA LEU A 43 4.52 -0.09 -1.26
C LEU A 43 4.32 0.18 0.24
N ALA A 44 4.01 -0.85 1.03
CA ALA A 44 3.92 -0.75 2.48
C ALA A 44 5.22 -0.25 3.12
N ILE A 45 6.36 -0.85 2.73
CA ILE A 45 7.70 -0.46 3.22
C ILE A 45 8.01 0.97 2.81
N PHE A 46 7.73 1.33 1.56
CA PHE A 46 7.94 2.69 1.06
C PHE A 46 7.09 3.72 1.81
N VAL A 47 5.80 3.46 2.02
CA VAL A 47 4.89 4.34 2.76
C VAL A 47 5.34 4.50 4.22
N PHE A 48 5.78 3.42 4.86
CA PHE A 48 6.34 3.49 6.22
C PHE A 48 7.59 4.37 6.26
N ALA A 49 8.54 4.15 5.35
CA ALA A 49 9.77 4.95 5.29
C ALA A 49 9.48 6.43 5.00
N LEU A 50 8.57 6.72 4.08
CA LEU A 50 8.14 8.08 3.77
C LEU A 50 7.48 8.75 4.99
N ALA A 51 6.61 8.02 5.70
CA ALA A 51 6.01 8.52 6.92
C ALA A 51 7.06 8.85 7.99
N MET A 52 8.05 7.97 8.18
CA MET A 52 9.17 8.20 9.09
C MET A 52 9.96 9.47 8.72
N ILE A 53 10.34 9.60 7.44
CA ILE A 53 11.09 10.77 6.96
C ILE A 53 10.30 12.05 7.17
N LEU A 54 9.01 12.06 6.84
CA LEU A 54 8.13 13.22 7.03
C LEU A 54 7.93 13.56 8.51
N THR A 55 7.77 12.55 9.37
CA THR A 55 7.69 12.73 10.82
C THR A 55 8.95 13.40 11.36
N PHE A 56 10.15 12.93 10.99
CA PHE A 56 11.41 13.55 11.44
C PHE A 56 11.64 14.96 10.88
N ALA A 57 11.31 15.18 9.60
CA ALA A 57 11.47 16.49 8.97
C ALA A 57 10.52 17.56 9.55
N LEU A 58 9.33 17.14 9.97
CA LEU A 58 8.29 18.04 10.50
C LEU A 58 8.25 18.06 12.04
N ALA A 59 8.95 17.15 12.73
CA ALA A 59 9.08 17.10 14.19
C ALA A 59 9.40 18.47 14.84
N PRO A 60 10.32 19.29 14.29
CA PRO A 60 10.65 20.59 14.87
C PRO A 60 9.55 21.65 14.69
N LEU A 61 8.66 21.47 13.71
CA LEU A 61 7.71 22.49 13.25
C LEU A 61 6.30 22.29 13.83
N LEU A 62 5.90 21.05 14.14
CA LEU A 62 4.52 20.70 14.44
C LEU A 62 4.44 19.63 15.54
N GLN A 63 4.85 19.94 16.77
CA GLN A 63 4.92 18.98 17.89
C GLN A 63 3.67 18.08 18.04
N THR A 64 2.46 18.60 17.80
CA THR A 64 1.20 17.83 17.85
C THR A 64 0.79 17.18 16.51
N GLY A 65 1.17 17.75 15.37
CA GLY A 65 0.84 17.20 14.04
C GLY A 65 1.71 16.00 13.64
N VAL A 66 2.90 15.89 14.24
CA VAL A 66 3.91 14.87 13.95
C VAL A 66 3.47 13.48 14.43
N ILE A 67 2.81 13.41 15.58
CA ILE A 67 2.22 12.17 16.12
C ILE A 67 1.13 11.65 15.19
N LEU A 68 0.30 12.53 14.62
CA LEU A 68 -0.76 12.16 13.69
C LEU A 68 -0.17 11.60 12.39
N ILE A 69 0.80 12.30 11.77
CA ILE A 69 1.46 11.84 10.54
C ILE A 69 2.10 10.47 10.75
N TYR A 70 2.80 10.29 11.87
CA TYR A 70 3.42 9.02 12.24
C TYR A 70 2.39 7.90 12.40
N THR A 71 1.34 8.14 13.18
CA THR A 71 0.29 7.14 13.46
C THR A 71 -0.46 6.73 12.19
N TYR A 72 -0.81 7.69 11.32
CA TYR A 72 -1.47 7.39 10.05
C TYR A 72 -0.53 6.62 9.10
N GLY A 73 0.71 7.07 8.94
CA GLY A 73 1.69 6.41 8.10
C GLY A 73 1.94 4.95 8.50
N ILE A 74 2.05 4.69 9.81
CA ILE A 74 2.16 3.33 10.34
C ILE A 74 0.90 2.52 10.03
N SER A 75 -0.27 3.05 10.35
CA SER A 75 -1.55 2.34 10.13
C SER A 75 -1.73 1.95 8.66
N PHE A 76 -1.42 2.85 7.73
CA PHE A 76 -1.50 2.56 6.30
C PHE A 76 -0.43 1.57 5.84
N SER A 77 0.79 1.66 6.35
CA SER A 77 1.83 0.67 6.02
C SER A 77 1.42 -0.75 6.45
N ILE A 78 0.84 -0.90 7.64
CA ILE A 78 0.34 -2.18 8.13
C ILE A 78 -0.80 -2.67 7.24
N LEU A 79 -1.74 -1.79 6.87
CA LEU A 79 -2.85 -2.14 5.97
C LEU A 79 -2.35 -2.61 4.59
N PHE A 80 -1.39 -1.91 3.99
CA PHE A 80 -0.81 -2.33 2.71
C PHE A 80 -0.05 -3.64 2.82
N PHE A 81 0.68 -3.83 3.93
CA PHE A 81 1.43 -5.05 4.18
C PHE A 81 0.51 -6.26 4.32
N ILE A 82 -0.54 -6.14 5.14
CA ILE A 82 -1.55 -7.21 5.33
C ILE A 82 -2.26 -7.52 4.01
N ASN A 83 -2.71 -6.50 3.27
CA ASN A 83 -3.37 -6.72 1.97
C ASN A 83 -2.41 -7.38 0.96
N GLY A 84 -1.16 -6.94 0.89
CA GLY A 84 -0.14 -7.55 0.05
C GLY A 84 0.09 -9.02 0.40
N LEU A 85 0.17 -9.36 1.68
CA LEU A 85 0.27 -10.75 2.14
C LEU A 85 -0.96 -11.59 1.77
N ILE A 86 -2.17 -11.07 1.96
CA ILE A 86 -3.40 -11.78 1.58
C ILE A 86 -3.40 -12.09 0.08
N ILE A 87 -3.01 -11.12 -0.76
CA ILE A 87 -2.96 -11.30 -2.22
C ILE A 87 -1.85 -12.27 -2.63
N LEU A 88 -0.69 -12.24 -1.96
CA LEU A 88 0.35 -13.25 -2.16
C LEU A 88 -0.16 -14.65 -1.82
N ILE A 89 -0.86 -14.81 -0.69
CA ILE A 89 -1.47 -16.07 -0.28
C ILE A 89 -2.46 -16.53 -1.36
N ILE A 90 -3.38 -15.67 -1.81
CA ILE A 90 -4.32 -15.98 -2.89
C ILE A 90 -3.57 -16.38 -4.17
N GLY A 91 -2.51 -15.65 -4.53
CA GLY A 91 -1.65 -15.94 -5.68
C GLY A 91 -1.01 -17.32 -5.59
N LEU A 92 -0.52 -17.74 -4.42
CA LEU A 92 0.05 -19.08 -4.22
C LEU A 92 -0.95 -20.20 -4.51
N PHE A 93 -2.23 -20.00 -4.19
CA PHE A 93 -3.31 -20.96 -4.41
C PHE A 93 -4.03 -20.79 -5.77
N THR A 94 -3.74 -19.71 -6.50
CA THR A 94 -4.29 -19.50 -7.84
C THR A 94 -3.58 -20.42 -8.82
N LYS A 95 -4.35 -21.21 -9.59
CA LYS A 95 -3.77 -22.04 -10.65
C LYS A 95 -3.08 -21.15 -11.67
N GLU A 96 -1.87 -21.53 -12.05
CA GLU A 96 -1.19 -20.91 -13.18
C GLU A 96 -2.06 -21.16 -14.41
N LYS A 97 -2.50 -20.09 -15.08
CA LYS A 97 -3.04 -20.25 -16.42
C LYS A 97 -1.83 -20.58 -17.28
N SER A 98 -1.46 -21.86 -17.27
CA SER A 98 -0.58 -22.45 -18.28
C SER A 98 -0.95 -21.79 -19.58
N LYS A 99 0.03 -21.16 -20.24
CA LYS A 99 -0.09 -20.59 -21.58
C LYS A 99 -0.82 -21.61 -22.44
N GLN A 100 -2.14 -21.50 -22.52
CA GLN A 100 -2.94 -22.30 -23.41
C GLN A 100 -2.79 -21.58 -24.75
N ILE A 101 -1.67 -21.92 -25.39
CA ILE A 101 -1.42 -21.88 -26.82
C ILE A 101 -1.45 -20.48 -27.43
N MET A 102 -0.25 -19.96 -27.72
CA MET A 102 0.10 -19.57 -29.09
C MET A 102 1.60 -19.72 -29.28
#